data_AF-A0A7G6RL69-F1
#
_entry.id   AF-A0A7G6RL69-F1
#
_cell.length_a   1.000
_cell.length_b   1.000
_cell.length_c   1.000
_cell.angle_alpha   90.00
_cell.angle_beta   90.00
_cell.angle_gamma   90.00
#
_symmetry.space_group_name_H-M   'P 1'
#
loop_
_entity.id
_entity.type
_entity.pdbx_description
1 polymer ?
#
loop_
_entity_poly.entity_id
_entity_poly.type
_entity_poly.pdbx_seq_one_letter_code
_entity_poly.pdbx_strand_id
1 'polypeptide(L)' 'MTQRTRTRKAISIILGLALVAAGLLGFGYMQFHVVEPISIKFWLIPITIFAAGVAILWDDFKNP' A
#
# COMPACT_ATOMS: atom_id res chain seq x y z
N MET A 1 -2.12 19.43 17.05
CA MET A 1 -2.30 19.12 15.62
C MET A 1 -1.31 19.95 14.84
N THR A 2 -0.20 19.35 14.40
CA THR A 2 0.89 20.07 13.74
C THR A 2 0.61 20.08 12.23
N GLN A 3 0.44 21.26 11.64
CA GLN A 3 0.32 21.45 10.19
C GLN A 3 1.47 20.70 9.49
N ARG A 4 1.14 19.68 8.68
CA ARG A 4 2.12 19.02 7.81
C ARG A 4 2.46 20.00 6.69
N THR A 5 3.74 20.29 6.49
CA THR A 5 4.20 21.11 5.35
C THR A 5 3.76 20.46 4.03
N ARG A 6 3.42 21.27 3.01
CA ARG A 6 2.95 20.77 1.68
C ARG A 6 3.85 19.67 1.12
N THR A 7 5.16 19.78 1.31
CA THR A 7 6.15 18.78 0.88
C THR A 7 5.96 17.43 1.59
N ARG A 8 5.73 17.41 2.92
CA ARG A 8 5.49 16.16 3.66
C ARG A 8 4.20 15.48 3.22
N LYS A 9 3.19 16.25 2.86
CA LYS A 9 1.93 15.71 2.34
C LYS A 9 2.11 15.08 0.96
N ALA A 10 2.81 15.75 0.04
CA ALA A 10 3.10 15.20 -1.28
C ALA A 10 3.89 13.88 -1.19
N ILE A 11 4.89 13.81 -0.32
CA ILE A 11 5.67 12.58 -0.08
C ILE A 11 4.78 11.45 0.43
N SER A 12 3.89 11.75 1.39
CA SER A 12 2.97 10.78 1.98
C SER A 12 1.99 10.21 0.94
N ILE A 13 1.44 11.06 0.06
CA ILE A 13 0.55 10.64 -1.03
C ILE A 13 1.29 9.74 -2.03
N ILE A 14 2.50 10.14 -2.46
CA ILE A 14 3.31 9.34 -3.39
C ILE A 14 3.64 7.98 -2.77
N LEU A 15 4.03 7.95 -1.49
CA LEU A 15 4.32 6.72 -0.77
C LEU A 15 3.09 5.82 -0.67
N GLY A 16 1.93 6.39 -0.29
CA GLY A 16 0.68 5.66 -0.19
C GLY A 16 0.27 5.03 -1.52
N LEU A 17 0.34 5.79 -2.62
CA LEU A 17 0.06 5.28 -3.97
C LEU A 17 1.03 4.17 -4.38
N ALA A 18 2.32 4.34 -4.12
CA ALA A 18 3.33 3.33 -4.43
C ALA A 18 3.07 2.02 -3.68
N LEU A 19 2.70 2.09 -2.40
CA LEU A 19 2.38 0.92 -1.58
C LEU A 19 1.09 0.23 -2.04
N VAL A 20 0.04 1.00 -2.36
CA VAL A 20 -1.20 0.45 -2.93
C VAL A 20 -0.92 -0.30 -4.23
N ALA A 21 -0.15 0.33 -5.15
CA ALA A 21 0.22 -0.28 -6.41
C ALA A 21 1.07 -1.54 -6.21
N ALA A 22 2.09 -1.49 -5.33
CA ALA A 22 2.94 -2.64 -5.02
C ALA A 22 2.15 -3.81 -4.41
N GLY A 23 1.21 -3.52 -3.50
CA GLY A 23 0.34 -4.54 -2.91
C GLY A 23 -0.58 -5.19 -3.94
N LEU A 24 -1.21 -4.40 -4.82
CA LEU A 24 -2.06 -4.92 -5.91
C LEU A 24 -1.27 -5.75 -6.92
N LEU A 25 -0.12 -5.26 -7.37
CA LEU A 25 0.74 -5.96 -8.32
C LEU A 25 1.32 -7.25 -7.71
N GLY A 26 1.77 -7.21 -6.46
CA GLY A 26 2.26 -8.39 -5.74
C GLY A 26 1.17 -9.44 -5.56
N PHE A 27 -0.05 -9.02 -5.20
CA PHE A 27 -1.20 -9.92 -5.08
C PHE A 27 -1.57 -10.52 -6.44
N GLY A 28 -1.67 -9.70 -7.49
CA GLY A 28 -1.97 -10.16 -8.84
C GLY A 28 -0.91 -11.12 -9.37
N TYR A 29 0.38 -10.84 -9.13
CA TYR A 29 1.46 -11.75 -9.51
C TYR A 29 1.31 -13.11 -8.83
N MET A 30 1.06 -13.13 -7.52
CA MET A 30 0.83 -14.38 -6.77
C MET A 30 -0.41 -15.14 -7.25
N GLN A 31 -1.49 -14.44 -7.62
CA GLN A 31 -2.73 -15.05 -8.10
C GLN A 31 -2.61 -15.65 -9.52
N PHE A 32 -1.85 -15.01 -10.42
CA PHE A 32 -1.87 -15.36 -11.84
C PHE A 32 -0.59 -16.03 -12.35
N HIS A 33 0.55 -15.90 -11.66
CA HIS A 33 1.85 -16.37 -12.17
C HIS A 33 2.49 -17.47 -11.32
N VAL A 34 1.95 -17.77 -10.14
CA VAL A 34 2.53 -18.82 -9.30
C VAL A 34 1.74 -20.11 -9.44
N VAL A 35 2.44 -21.13 -9.95
CA VAL A 35 1.90 -22.46 -10.28
C VAL A 35 1.84 -23.38 -9.06
N GLU A 36 2.72 -23.14 -8.08
CA GLU A 36 2.77 -23.91 -6.83
C GLU A 36 1.91 -23.26 -5.72
N PRO A 37 1.32 -24.04 -4.82
CA PRO A 37 0.55 -23.50 -3.71
C PRO A 37 1.45 -22.67 -2.80
N ILE A 38 1.35 -21.34 -2.91
CA ILE A 38 2.01 -20.39 -2.03
C ILE A 38 1.42 -20.55 -0.62
N SER A 39 2.29 -20.74 0.39
CA SER A 39 1.84 -20.74 1.79
C SER A 39 1.10 -19.42 2.10
N ILE A 40 -0.05 -19.53 2.78
CA ILE A 40 -0.88 -18.37 3.17
C ILE A 40 -0.08 -17.25 3.85
N LYS A 41 1.03 -17.59 4.52
CA LYS A 41 1.94 -16.62 5.14
C LYS A 41 2.53 -15.61 4.15
N PHE A 42 2.81 -16.03 2.91
CA PHE A 42 3.34 -15.14 1.87
C PHE A 42 2.25 -14.26 1.25
N TRP A 43 0.99 -14.71 1.24
CA TRP A 43 -0.16 -13.89 0.82
C TRP A 43 -0.39 -12.69 1.75
N LEU A 44 0.02 -12.78 3.02
CA LEU A 44 -0.08 -11.67 3.95
C LEU A 44 0.82 -10.49 3.54
N ILE A 45 1.90 -10.73 2.81
CA ILE A 45 2.86 -9.68 2.42
C ILE A 45 2.20 -8.64 1.49
N PRO A 46 1.67 -9.00 0.30
CA PRO A 46 1.02 -8.01 -0.56
C PRO A 46 -0.22 -7.39 0.08
N ILE A 47 -0.97 -8.14 0.90
CA ILE A 47 -2.17 -7.64 1.60
C ILE A 47 -1.80 -6.57 2.63
N THR A 48 -0.77 -6.81 3.44
CA THR A 48 -0.32 -5.82 4.45
C THR A 48 0.26 -4.58 3.81
N ILE A 49 1.04 -4.74 2.73
CA ILE A 49 1.56 -3.61 1.94
C ILE A 49 0.41 -2.77 1.36
N PHE A 50 -0.60 -3.42 0.79
CA PHE A 50 -1.80 -2.75 0.28
C PHE A 50 -2.54 -1.99 1.40
N ALA A 51 -2.83 -2.67 2.52
CA ALA A 51 -3.54 -2.08 3.65
C ALA A 51 -2.79 -0.88 4.24
N ALA A 52 -1.46 -0.96 4.34
CA ALA A 52 -0.62 0.15 4.79
C ALA A 52 -0.70 1.34 3.83
N GLY A 53 -0.66 1.10 2.52
CA GLY A 53 -0.82 2.14 1.50
C GLY A 53 -2.18 2.84 1.60
N VAL A 54 -3.27 2.07 1.73
CA VAL A 54 -4.62 2.62 1.91
C VAL A 54 -4.72 3.44 3.19
N ALA A 55 -4.15 2.96 4.31
CA ALA A 55 -4.18 3.68 5.58
C ALA A 55 -3.46 5.03 5.50
N ILE A 56 -2.30 5.09 4.83
CA ILE A 56 -1.56 6.35 4.62
C ILE A 56 -2.38 7.34 3.78
N LEU A 57 -2.95 6.88 2.67
CA LEU A 57 -3.77 7.73 1.81
C LEU A 57 -5.03 8.22 2.54
N TRP A 58 -5.65 7.36 3.34
CA TRP A 58 -6.83 7.69 4.13
C TRP A 58 -6.55 8.80 5.15
N ASP A 59 -5.40 8.75 5.80
CA ASP A 59 -4.95 9.80 6.74
C ASP A 59 -4.72 11.13 6.02
N ASP A 60 -4.18 11.12 4.81
CA ASP A 60 -3.97 12.32 3.99
C ASP A 60 -5.27 12.89 3.40
N PHE A 61 -6.27 12.05 3.11
CA PHE A 61 -7.61 12.48 2.69
C PHE A 61 -8.42 13.07 3.84
N LYS A 62 -8.36 12.46 5.03
CA LYS A 62 -9.05 12.98 6.23
C LYS A 62 -8.46 14.30 6.73
N ASN A 63 -7.18 14.53 6.49
CA ASN A 63 -6.49 15.75 6.90
C ASN A 63 -5.99 16.53 5.66
N PRO A 64 -6.91 17.24 4.95
CA PRO A 64 -6.61 18.03 3.76
C PRO A 64 -5.52 19.10 3.97
#